data_AF-A0A2Z6RWI3-F1
#
_entry.id   AF-A0A2Z6RWI3-F1
#
_cell.length_a   1.000
_cell.length_b   1.000
_cell.length_c   1.000
_cell.angle_alpha   90.00
_cell.angle_beta   90.00
_cell.angle_gamma   90.00
#
_symmetry.space_group_name_H-M   'P 1'
#
loop_
_entity.id
_entity.type
_entity.pdbx_description
1 polymer ?
#
loop_
_entity_poly.entity_id
_entity_poly.type
_entity_poly.pdbx_seq_one_letter_code
_entity_poly.pdbx_strand_id
1 'polypeptide(L)'
;MNLKINAFFLKSIQILHLLFHYQWKSLQFPIQNCYALTVYKTQGLTLCYIPVSLDNQIFAHGQAYTALSRCPNWDHIQIAALDRAAFKTDPDVIR
;
A
#
# COMPACT_ATOMS: atom_id res chain seq x y z
N MET A 1 0.67 12.62 -28.86
CA MET A 1 0.29 14.00 -28.48
C MET A 1 -0.37 14.03 -27.08
N ASN A 2 0.28 13.44 -26.06
CA ASN A 2 -0.34 13.19 -24.73
C ASN A 2 0.55 13.59 -23.53
N LEU A 3 1.49 14.51 -23.74
CA LEU A 3 2.42 14.97 -22.69
C LEU A 3 2.26 16.46 -22.33
N LYS A 4 1.47 17.23 -23.07
CA LYS A 4 1.26 18.66 -22.81
C LYS A 4 0.05 18.96 -21.89
N ILE A 5 -0.98 18.11 -21.86
CA ILE A 5 -2.20 18.33 -21.07
C ILE A 5 -1.94 18.13 -19.56
N ASN A 6 -1.21 17.08 -19.18
CA ASN A 6 -0.89 16.82 -17.77
C ASN A 6 0.00 17.90 -17.14
N ALA A 7 0.94 18.46 -17.91
CA ALA A 7 1.81 19.52 -17.43
C ALA A 7 1.06 20.87 -17.26
N PHE A 8 0.07 21.16 -18.10
CA PHE A 8 -0.74 22.37 -18.00
C PHE A 8 -1.67 22.34 -16.78
N PHE A 9 -2.30 21.19 -16.52
CA PHE A 9 -3.20 20.99 -15.37
C PHE A 9 -2.45 21.06 -14.03
N LEU A 10 -1.23 20.51 -13.95
CA LEU A 10 -0.40 20.58 -12.75
C LEU A 10 0.13 21.99 -12.48
N LYS A 11 0.50 22.75 -13.52
CA LYS A 11 0.96 24.14 -13.37
C LYS A 11 -0.16 25.09 -12.91
N SER A 12 -1.40 24.91 -13.35
CA SER A 12 -2.51 25.75 -12.90
C SER A 12 -2.89 25.46 -11.44
N ILE A 13 -2.78 24.21 -10.99
CA ILE A 13 -2.99 23.83 -9.58
C ILE A 13 -1.89 24.41 -8.67
N GLN A 14 -0.63 24.41 -9.11
CA GLN A 14 0.47 25.03 -8.36
C GLN A 14 0.32 26.55 -8.22
N ILE A 15 -0.18 27.24 -9.25
CA ILE A 15 -0.42 28.70 -9.18
C ILE A 15 -1.61 29.03 -8.26
N LEU A 16 -2.62 28.16 -8.18
CA LEU A 16 -3.75 28.31 -7.26
C LEU A 16 -3.35 28.08 -5.79
N HIS A 17 -2.39 27.19 -5.53
CA HIS A 17 -1.86 26.88 -4.19
C HIS A 17 -1.14 28.07 -3.52
N LEU A 18 -0.59 29.02 -4.29
CA LEU A 18 0.06 30.22 -3.79
C LEU A 18 -0.90 31.39 -3.51
N LEU A 19 -2.10 31.39 -4.11
CA LEU A 19 -3.09 32.47 -3.97
C LEU A 19 -4.20 32.14 -2.97
N PHE A 20 -4.36 30.88 -2.57
CA PHE A 20 -5.29 30.49 -1.53
C PHE A 20 -4.64 29.43 -0.63
N HIS A 21 -4.45 29.78 0.65
CA HIS A 21 -4.18 28.83 1.74
C HIS A 21 -5.42 27.94 1.99
N TYR A 22 -5.91 27.26 0.96
CA TYR A 22 -7.11 26.45 1.03
C TYR A 22 -6.76 25.04 1.50
N GLN A 23 -7.17 24.73 2.73
CA GLN A 23 -7.04 23.39 3.29
C GLN A 23 -8.15 22.50 2.73
N TRP A 24 -7.78 21.42 2.05
CA TRP A 24 -8.73 20.41 1.58
C TRP A 24 -9.36 19.71 2.77
N LYS A 25 -10.66 19.92 2.98
CA LYS A 25 -11.43 19.23 4.03
C LYS A 25 -12.23 18.10 3.40
N SER A 26 -12.07 16.88 3.92
CA SER A 26 -12.91 15.73 3.55
C SER A 26 -13.95 15.50 4.65
N LEU A 27 -15.22 15.31 4.27
CA LEU A 27 -16.30 14.94 5.16
C LEU A 27 -16.79 13.55 4.75
N GLN A 28 -16.31 12.52 5.44
CA GLN A 28 -16.64 11.12 5.21
C GLN A 28 -16.68 10.40 6.55
N PHE A 29 -17.54 9.39 6.70
CA PHE A 29 -17.52 8.54 7.90
C PHE A 29 -16.18 7.80 8.01
N PRO A 30 -15.61 7.63 9.21
CA PRO A 30 -14.32 6.97 9.42
C PRO A 30 -14.45 5.44 9.36
N ILE A 31 -15.05 4.92 8.29
CA ILE A 31 -15.26 3.50 8.03
C ILE A 31 -14.69 3.13 6.66
N GLN A 32 -14.09 1.95 6.58
CA GLN A 32 -13.57 1.37 5.34
C GLN A 32 -13.91 -0.12 5.29
N ASN A 33 -14.05 -0.68 4.09
CA ASN A 33 -14.21 -2.13 3.95
C ASN A 33 -12.91 -2.82 4.41
N CYS A 34 -13.01 -3.68 5.42
CA CYS A 34 -11.86 -4.39 6.00
C CYS A 34 -11.81 -5.87 5.59
N TYR A 35 -12.67 -6.32 4.67
CA TYR A 35 -12.63 -7.72 4.20
C TYR A 35 -11.35 -8.01 3.40
N ALA A 36 -10.93 -7.06 2.56
CA ALA A 36 -9.69 -7.15 1.79
C ALA A 36 -8.91 -5.83 1.94
N LEU A 37 -7.69 -5.92 2.44
CA LEU A 37 -6.79 -4.79 2.62
C LEU A 37 -5.52 -5.03 1.81
N THR A 38 -4.98 -3.96 1.23
CA THR A 38 -3.65 -4.03 0.61
C THR A 38 -2.58 -4.14 1.71
N VAL A 39 -1.48 -4.82 1.42
CA VAL A 39 -0.37 -5.01 2.37
C VAL A 39 0.08 -3.68 3.00
N TYR A 40 0.18 -2.62 2.19
CA TYR A 40 0.55 -1.29 2.68
C TYR A 40 -0.44 -0.72 3.71
N LYS A 41 -1.74 -0.95 3.53
CA LYS A 41 -2.78 -0.52 4.48
C LYS A 41 -2.77 -1.31 5.78
N THR A 42 -2.17 -2.50 5.78
CA THR A 42 -2.04 -3.33 6.99
C THR A 42 -0.81 -3.00 7.82
N GLN A 43 0.11 -2.16 7.33
CA GLN A 43 1.32 -1.80 8.06
C GLN A 43 0.97 -1.14 9.41
N GLY A 44 1.47 -1.72 10.51
CA GLY A 44 1.17 -1.26 11.87
C GLY A 44 -0.12 -1.79 12.48
N LEU A 45 -0.85 -2.67 11.77
CA LEU A 45 -2.00 -3.40 12.32
C LEU A 45 -1.58 -4.79 12.82
N THR A 46 -2.32 -5.31 13.80
CA THR A 46 -2.29 -6.72 14.19
C THR A 46 -3.59 -7.38 13.71
N LEU A 47 -3.48 -8.44 12.92
CA LEU A 47 -4.61 -9.15 12.33
C LEU A 47 -4.71 -10.55 12.93
N CYS A 48 -5.90 -10.93 13.39
CA CYS A 48 -6.12 -12.23 14.04
C CYS A 48 -6.08 -13.41 13.08
N TYR A 49 -6.43 -13.20 11.81
CA TYR A 49 -6.50 -14.23 10.77
C TYR A 49 -6.17 -13.59 9.42
N ILE A 50 -5.33 -14.25 8.62
CA ILE A 50 -4.79 -13.68 7.38
C ILE A 50 -4.83 -14.72 6.26
N PRO A 51 -5.81 -14.64 5.35
CA PRO A 51 -5.69 -15.21 4.02
C PRO A 51 -4.83 -14.28 3.15
N VAL A 52 -3.72 -14.78 2.61
CA VAL A 52 -2.79 -14.00 1.77
C VAL A 52 -2.34 -14.81 0.55
N SER A 53 -2.20 -14.13 -0.59
CA SER A 53 -1.53 -14.68 -1.78
C SER A 53 -0.10 -14.13 -1.83
N LEU A 54 0.89 -15.01 -1.86
CA LEU A 54 2.32 -14.67 -1.96
C LEU A 54 2.80 -15.02 -3.37
N ASP A 55 2.25 -14.36 -4.38
CA ASP A 55 2.55 -14.58 -5.79
C ASP A 55 3.26 -13.37 -6.43
N ASN A 56 3.33 -13.33 -7.76
CA ASN A 56 3.95 -12.25 -8.53
C ASN A 56 3.27 -10.87 -8.36
N GLN A 57 2.13 -10.77 -7.67
CA GLN A 57 1.54 -9.49 -7.29
C GLN A 57 2.32 -8.78 -6.17
N ILE A 58 3.18 -9.51 -5.43
CA ILE A 58 4.12 -8.89 -4.49
C ILE A 58 5.28 -8.26 -5.27
N PHE A 59 5.13 -6.97 -5.56
CA PHE A 59 6.06 -6.25 -6.42
C PHE A 59 7.22 -5.60 -5.67
N ALA A 60 7.02 -5.15 -4.42
CA ALA A 60 8.04 -4.40 -3.68
C ALA A 60 8.77 -5.23 -2.63
N HIS A 61 10.00 -4.81 -2.29
CA HIS A 61 10.81 -5.41 -1.25
C HIS A 61 10.12 -5.32 0.12
N GLY A 62 10.23 -6.37 0.93
CA GLY A 62 9.68 -6.41 2.29
C GLY A 62 8.15 -6.53 2.40
N GLN A 63 7.39 -6.52 1.30
CA GLN A 63 5.92 -6.66 1.35
C GLN A 63 5.47 -8.03 1.85
N ALA A 64 6.09 -9.13 1.39
CA ALA A 64 5.77 -10.47 1.88
C ALA A 64 5.97 -10.57 3.41
N TYR A 65 7.09 -10.04 3.91
CA TYR A 65 7.35 -9.94 5.35
C TYR A 65 6.32 -9.07 6.05
N THR A 66 5.98 -7.91 5.48
CA THR A 66 4.99 -6.98 6.04
C THR A 66 3.63 -7.63 6.18
N ALA A 67 3.21 -8.49 5.24
CA ALA A 67 1.93 -9.21 5.31
C ALA A 67 1.95 -10.31 6.39
N LEU A 68 2.99 -11.16 6.37
CA LEU A 68 3.10 -12.29 7.30
C LEU A 68 3.27 -11.85 8.75
N SER A 69 4.04 -10.78 8.99
CA SER A 69 4.29 -10.24 10.34
C SER A 69 3.10 -9.51 10.96
N ARG A 70 1.91 -9.51 10.34
CA ARG A 70 0.68 -8.96 10.96
C ARG A 70 -0.05 -9.96 11.82
N CYS A 71 0.18 -11.26 11.64
CA CYS A 71 -0.46 -12.28 12.47
C CYS A 71 0.48 -12.75 13.59
N PRO A 72 0.04 -12.76 14.85
CA PRO A 72 0.86 -13.26 15.96
C PRO A 72 0.94 -14.79 15.98
N ASN A 73 -0.05 -15.50 15.41
CA ASN A 73 -0.08 -16.96 15.35
C ASN A 73 0.01 -17.44 13.88
N TRP A 74 0.98 -18.31 13.61
CA TRP A 74 1.16 -18.93 12.29
C TRP A 74 -0.01 -19.83 11.88
N ASP A 75 -0.72 -20.45 12.84
CA ASP A 75 -1.89 -21.31 12.57
C ASP A 75 -3.05 -20.53 11.92
N HIS A 76 -3.05 -19.20 12.06
CA HIS A 76 -4.09 -18.33 11.53
C HIS A 76 -3.70 -17.68 10.20
N ILE A 77 -2.57 -18.08 9.60
CA ILE A 77 -2.14 -17.62 8.28
C ILE A 77 -2.49 -18.69 7.25
N GLN A 78 -3.26 -18.30 6.24
CA GLN A 78 -3.57 -19.14 5.09
C GLN A 78 -2.92 -18.58 3.83
N ILE A 79 -2.12 -19.39 3.17
CA ILE A 79 -1.41 -19.01 1.95
C ILE A 79 -2.14 -19.63 0.76
N ALA A 80 -2.78 -18.79 -0.06
CA ALA A 80 -3.55 -19.24 -1.23
C ALA A 80 -2.67 -19.60 -2.42
N ALA A 81 -1.58 -18.85 -2.64
CA ALA A 81 -0.55 -19.14 -3.62
C ALA A 81 0.82 -18.75 -3.05
N LEU A 82 1.86 -19.49 -3.43
CA LEU A 82 3.21 -19.30 -2.93
C LEU A 82 4.22 -19.38 -4.09
N ASP A 83 4.83 -18.25 -4.39
CA ASP A 83 5.94 -18.11 -5.32
C ASP A 83 7.17 -17.61 -4.56
N ARG A 84 8.32 -18.21 -4.83
CA ARG A 84 9.61 -17.77 -4.28
C ARG A 84 9.93 -16.35 -4.71
N ALA A 85 9.49 -15.94 -5.89
CA ALA A 85 9.69 -14.58 -6.41
C ALA A 85 9.04 -13.49 -5.53
N ALA A 86 8.05 -13.83 -4.69
CA ALA A 86 7.40 -12.88 -3.79
C ALA A 86 8.32 -12.41 -2.64
N PHE A 87 9.34 -13.20 -2.30
CA PHE A 87 10.28 -12.87 -1.21
C PHE A 87 11.44 -12.04 -1.74
N LYS A 88 11.21 -10.73 -1.80
CA LYS A 88 12.19 -9.73 -2.25
C LYS A 88 12.72 -8.95 -1.05
N THR A 89 14.04 -8.83 -0.93
CA THR A 89 14.72 -8.02 0.10
C THR A 89 15.57 -6.96 -0.58
N ASP A 90 15.58 -5.76 -0.03
CA ASP A 90 16.39 -4.65 -0.55
C ASP A 90 17.86 -4.86 -0.13
N PRO A 91 18.82 -4.94 -1.07
CA PRO A 91 20.22 -5.16 -0.75
C PRO A 91 20.86 -4.03 0.06
N ASP A 92 20.35 -2.80 -0.02
CA ASP A 92 20.93 -1.67 0.72
C ASP A 92 20.53 -1.69 2.21
N VAL A 93 19.45 -2.38 2.56
CA VAL A 93 19.02 -2.58 3.96
C VAL A 93 19.80 -3.71 4.65
N ILE A 94 20.44 -4.59 3.88
CA ILE A 94 21.22 -5.73 4.40
C ILE A 94 22.65 -5.30 4.79
N ARG A 95 23.17 -4.21 4.23
CA ARG A 95 24.49 -3.65 4.53
C ARG A 95 24.53 -2.91 5.86
#